data_AF-A0A8X6I0M6-F1
#
_entry.id   AF-A0A8X6I0M6-F1
#
_cell.length_a   1.000
_cell.length_b   1.000
_cell.length_c   1.000
_cell.angle_alpha   90.00
_cell.angle_beta   90.00
_cell.angle_gamma   90.00
#
_symmetry.space_group_name_H-M   'P 1'
#
loop_
_entity.id
_entity.type
_entity.pdbx_description
1 polymer ?
#
loop_
_entity_poly.entity_id
_entity_poly.type
_entity_poly.pdbx_seq_one_letter_code
_entity_poly.pdbx_strand_id
1 'polypeptide(L)'
;VALGTTQRLYIAAQGPLPNTLYSFWQMVWEHHVLVIVMLTEVQEQGRDKCFPYWPQEDGNKLQIGEFQLVRNFSLCSPTYITCSLTLCRVTSHQQRSLWHIQYTDWPDHSCPQDTQGFIAFMSEVDAVRRHTLGSLEGSQCTSPVVVHCSAGVGRSGAVILCDIMLFCLDHNQPVDLPKALTRLRLQRMLTVQTLAQYKFVYSVLIQYLKNSRLI
;
A
#
# COMPACT_ATOMS: atom_id res chain seq x y z
N VAL A 1 12.99 3.53 -5.32
CA VAL A 1 13.61 4.55 -6.21
C VAL A 1 14.01 5.74 -5.35
N ALA A 2 15.17 6.35 -5.60
CA ALA A 2 15.62 7.54 -4.87
C ALA A 2 15.82 8.70 -5.87
N LEU A 3 15.24 9.86 -5.56
CA LEU A 3 15.45 11.12 -6.29
C LEU A 3 15.79 12.20 -5.27
N GLY A 4 17.02 12.73 -5.34
CA GLY A 4 17.54 13.63 -4.32
C GLY A 4 17.50 12.97 -2.93
N THR A 5 16.85 13.64 -1.98
CA THR A 5 16.65 13.13 -0.60
C THR A 5 15.38 12.26 -0.45
N THR A 6 14.52 12.20 -1.47
CA THR A 6 13.26 11.43 -1.40
C THR A 6 13.48 10.01 -1.86
N GLN A 7 13.19 9.04 -0.97
CA GLN A 7 13.29 7.62 -1.24
C GLN A 7 11.94 6.93 -1.14
N ARG A 8 11.56 6.19 -2.18
CA ARG A 8 10.43 5.25 -2.14
C ARG A 8 10.93 3.86 -1.75
N LEU A 9 10.55 3.42 -0.56
CA LEU A 9 10.81 2.11 0.03
C LEU A 9 9.49 1.36 0.26
N TYR A 10 9.51 0.05 0.03
CA TYR A 10 8.33 -0.78 0.16
C TYR A 10 8.67 -2.11 0.83
N ILE A 11 7.69 -2.66 1.54
CA ILE A 11 7.66 -4.07 1.93
C ILE A 11 6.46 -4.70 1.20
N ALA A 12 6.75 -5.52 0.20
CA ALA A 12 5.71 -6.28 -0.51
C ALA A 12 5.45 -7.60 0.23
N ALA A 13 4.26 -7.73 0.81
CA ALA A 13 3.88 -8.88 1.65
C ALA A 13 2.63 -9.59 1.11
N GLN A 14 2.44 -10.84 1.51
CA GLN A 14 1.16 -11.53 1.32
C GLN A 14 0.10 -11.00 2.29
N GLY A 15 -1.16 -11.26 2.00
CA GLY A 15 -2.25 -11.10 2.95
C GLY A 15 -1.97 -11.93 4.20
N PRO A 16 -2.11 -11.36 5.41
CA PRO A 16 -1.93 -12.11 6.64
C PRO A 16 -2.85 -13.33 6.72
N LEU A 17 -2.32 -14.40 7.30
CA LEU A 17 -3.03 -15.64 7.62
C LEU A 17 -3.24 -15.70 9.14
N PRO A 18 -4.19 -16.51 9.65
CA PRO A 18 -4.42 -16.64 11.10
C PRO A 18 -3.13 -16.89 11.89
N ASN A 19 -2.25 -17.74 11.38
CA ASN A 19 -0.98 -18.12 12.01
C ASN A 19 0.18 -17.16 11.71
N THR A 20 -0.02 -16.11 10.90
CA THR A 20 1.03 -15.12 10.58
C THR A 20 0.68 -13.70 11.02
N LEU A 21 -0.47 -13.50 11.69
CA LEU A 21 -0.89 -12.20 12.23
C LEU A 21 0.17 -11.55 13.13
N TYR A 22 0.74 -12.32 14.05
CA TYR A 22 1.78 -11.84 14.95
C TYR A 22 3.02 -11.38 14.16
N SER A 23 3.51 -12.22 13.25
CA SER A 23 4.68 -11.89 12.43
C SER A 23 4.46 -10.66 11.53
N PHE A 24 3.24 -10.46 11.03
CA PHE A 24 2.90 -9.27 10.25
C PHE A 24 3.00 -7.99 11.09
N TRP A 25 2.41 -7.97 12.28
CA TRP A 25 2.47 -6.79 13.15
C TRP A 25 3.85 -6.59 13.77
N GLN A 26 4.59 -7.66 14.02
CA GLN A 26 6.00 -7.58 14.40
C GLN A 26 6.83 -6.89 13.31
N MET A 27 6.68 -7.29 12.05
CA MET A 27 7.34 -6.64 10.90
C MET A 27 6.96 -5.15 10.79
N VAL A 28 5.68 -4.81 10.93
CA VAL A 28 5.20 -3.42 10.93
C VAL A 28 5.87 -2.60 12.05
N TRP A 29 5.96 -3.18 13.25
CA TRP A 29 6.57 -2.52 14.39
C TRP A 29 8.07 -2.28 14.18
N GLU A 30 8.82 -3.35 13.88
CA GLU A 30 10.28 -3.37 13.77
C GLU A 30 10.80 -2.53 12.61
N HIS A 31 10.09 -2.51 11.47
CA HIS A 31 10.48 -1.69 10.30
C HIS A 31 9.93 -0.27 10.32
N HIS A 32 9.41 0.18 11.46
CA HIS A 32 8.89 1.53 11.62
C HIS A 32 7.83 1.92 10.57
N VAL A 33 6.98 0.97 10.18
CA VAL A 33 5.98 1.19 9.11
C VAL A 33 4.90 2.16 9.58
N LEU A 34 4.64 3.18 8.77
CA LEU A 34 3.61 4.20 9.02
C LEU A 34 2.40 4.09 8.10
N VAL A 35 2.54 3.39 6.97
CA VAL A 35 1.49 3.25 5.96
C VAL A 35 1.42 1.81 5.49
N ILE A 36 0.21 1.24 5.53
CA ILE A 36 -0.14 -0.07 5.00
C ILE A 36 -1.14 0.13 3.87
N VAL A 37 -0.89 -0.51 2.74
CA VAL A 37 -1.74 -0.50 1.55
C VAL A 37 -2.27 -1.92 1.30
N MET A 38 -3.57 -2.08 1.42
CA MET A 38 -4.30 -3.33 1.22
C MET A 38 -5.07 -3.29 -0.11
N LEU A 39 -4.89 -4.32 -0.94
CA LEU A 39 -5.41 -4.37 -2.32
C LEU A 39 -6.32 -5.56 -2.58
N THR A 40 -7.02 -6.02 -1.55
CA THR A 40 -7.91 -7.18 -1.61
C THR A 40 -8.98 -7.05 -0.57
N GLU A 41 -10.14 -7.65 -0.82
CA GLU A 41 -11.10 -7.93 0.25
C GLU A 41 -10.60 -9.11 1.11
N VAL A 42 -11.20 -9.30 2.28
CA VAL A 42 -10.94 -10.47 3.16
C VAL A 42 -11.29 -11.77 2.41
N GLN A 43 -12.40 -11.75 1.68
CA GLN A 43 -12.90 -12.87 0.89
C GLN A 43 -13.36 -12.36 -0.48
N GLU A 44 -13.02 -13.09 -1.54
CA GLU A 44 -13.47 -12.78 -2.89
C GLU A 44 -13.93 -14.08 -3.57
N GLN A 45 -15.13 -14.09 -4.14
CA GLN A 45 -15.75 -15.29 -4.76
C GLN A 45 -15.74 -16.53 -3.87
N GLY A 46 -15.97 -16.35 -2.56
CA GLY A 46 -15.97 -17.44 -1.59
C GLY A 46 -14.57 -17.95 -1.19
N ARG A 47 -13.49 -17.36 -1.72
CA ARG A 47 -12.11 -17.72 -1.39
C ARG A 47 -11.49 -16.69 -0.47
N ASP A 48 -10.88 -17.15 0.61
CA ASP A 48 -10.14 -16.29 1.53
C ASP A 48 -8.91 -15.72 0.84
N LYS A 49 -8.75 -14.40 0.92
CA LYS A 49 -7.62 -13.67 0.33
C LYS A 49 -6.72 -13.07 1.39
N CYS A 50 -7.29 -12.68 2.52
CA CYS A 50 -6.61 -12.06 3.64
C CYS A 50 -7.42 -12.30 4.91
N PHE A 51 -6.77 -12.66 6.03
CA PHE A 51 -7.46 -12.68 7.32
C PHE A 51 -7.64 -11.24 7.84
N PRO A 52 -8.75 -10.90 8.51
CA PRO A 52 -8.92 -9.58 9.13
C PRO A 52 -7.87 -9.40 10.24
N TYR A 53 -6.90 -8.52 9.99
CA TYR A 53 -5.75 -8.32 10.88
C TYR A 53 -5.76 -6.95 11.59
N TRP A 54 -6.80 -6.14 11.38
CA TRP A 54 -7.02 -4.83 12.00
C TRP A 54 -8.47 -4.70 12.52
N PRO A 55 -8.76 -3.78 13.46
CA PRO A 55 -10.11 -3.56 13.97
C PRO A 55 -11.06 -3.04 12.87
N GLN A 56 -12.23 -3.67 12.75
CA GLN A 56 -13.18 -3.40 11.66
C GLN A 56 -14.13 -2.22 11.91
N GLU A 57 -14.20 -1.70 13.14
CA GLU A 57 -15.05 -0.57 13.51
C GLU A 57 -14.24 0.48 14.29
N ASP A 58 -14.69 1.73 14.23
CA ASP A 58 -14.06 2.83 14.97
C ASP A 58 -14.24 2.63 16.49
N GLY A 59 -13.17 2.88 17.25
CA GLY A 59 -13.11 2.64 18.69
C GLY A 59 -12.82 1.18 19.09
N ASN A 60 -12.99 0.22 18.18
CA ASN A 60 -12.73 -1.19 18.47
C ASN A 60 -11.24 -1.49 18.57
N LYS A 61 -10.96 -2.54 19.36
CA LYS A 61 -9.61 -2.99 19.69
C LYS A 61 -9.38 -4.40 19.19
N LEU A 62 -8.16 -4.69 18.73
CA LEU A 62 -7.72 -6.03 18.36
C LEU A 62 -6.39 -6.33 19.04
N GLN A 63 -6.33 -7.43 19.79
CA GLN A 63 -5.13 -7.89 20.48
C GLN A 63 -4.49 -9.04 19.68
N ILE A 64 -3.20 -8.92 19.37
CA ILE A 64 -2.41 -9.93 18.67
C ILE A 64 -1.07 -10.07 19.41
N GLY A 65 -0.97 -11.08 20.28
CA GLY A 65 0.20 -11.26 21.14
C GLY A 65 0.45 -10.03 22.01
N GLU A 66 1.62 -9.42 21.89
CA GLU A 66 1.99 -8.19 22.60
C GLU A 66 1.52 -6.89 21.93
N PHE A 67 0.91 -6.99 20.75
CA PHE A 67 0.42 -5.84 19.99
C PHE A 67 -1.06 -5.62 20.24
N GLN A 68 -1.41 -4.39 20.58
CA GLN A 68 -2.78 -3.93 20.68
C GLN A 68 -3.03 -2.88 19.61
N LEU A 69 -4.07 -3.10 18.80
CA LEU A 69 -4.50 -2.18 17.76
C LEU A 69 -5.80 -1.52 18.14
N VAL A 70 -5.91 -0.23 17.86
CA VAL A 70 -7.15 0.54 17.97
C VAL A 70 -7.40 1.23 16.65
N ARG A 71 -8.61 1.12 16.11
CA ARG A 71 -9.01 1.96 14.97
C ARG A 71 -9.59 3.26 15.50
N ASN A 72 -8.95 4.36 15.18
CA ASN A 72 -9.34 5.67 15.69
C ASN A 72 -10.56 6.20 14.93
N PHE A 73 -10.45 6.21 13.59
CA PHE A 73 -11.51 6.61 12.66
C PHE A 73 -11.24 6.04 11.27
N SER A 74 -12.26 6.06 10.41
CA SER A 74 -12.14 5.79 8.96
C SER A 74 -12.77 6.86 8.09
N LEU A 75 -12.19 7.06 6.91
CA LEU A 75 -12.72 7.88 5.83
C LEU A 75 -13.01 6.98 4.62
N CYS A 76 -14.27 6.94 4.18
CA CYS A 76 -14.70 6.14 3.05
C CYS A 76 -14.78 7.00 1.79
N SER A 77 -14.07 6.58 0.75
CA SER A 77 -14.21 7.06 -0.63
C SER A 77 -14.90 5.99 -1.48
N PRO A 78 -15.37 6.31 -2.70
CA PRO A 78 -16.04 5.32 -3.55
C PRO A 78 -15.21 4.07 -3.87
N THR A 79 -13.89 4.20 -3.96
CA THR A 79 -12.98 3.13 -4.41
C THR A 79 -11.92 2.71 -3.36
N TYR A 80 -11.90 3.35 -2.20
CA TYR A 80 -10.96 3.04 -1.12
C TYR A 80 -11.43 3.53 0.24
N ILE A 81 -10.85 2.96 1.30
CA ILE A 81 -11.09 3.32 2.70
C ILE A 81 -9.74 3.65 3.33
N THR A 82 -9.63 4.82 3.97
CA THR A 82 -8.46 5.24 4.73
C THR A 82 -8.78 5.16 6.23
N CYS A 83 -8.04 4.35 6.98
CA CYS A 83 -8.20 4.18 8.43
C CYS A 83 -6.98 4.70 9.19
N SER A 84 -7.22 5.46 10.26
CA SER A 84 -6.20 5.78 11.25
C SER A 84 -6.17 4.70 12.33
N LEU A 85 -4.99 4.11 12.55
CA LEU A 85 -4.76 3.06 13.54
C LEU A 85 -3.75 3.52 14.59
N THR A 86 -3.99 3.15 15.84
CA THR A 86 -3.00 3.22 16.92
C THR A 86 -2.48 1.82 17.19
N LEU A 87 -1.18 1.60 17.01
CA LEU A 87 -0.48 0.36 17.32
C LEU A 87 0.30 0.55 18.62
N CYS A 88 -0.06 -0.21 19.66
CA CYS A 88 0.61 -0.21 20.96
C CYS A 88 1.33 -1.55 21.17
N ARG A 89 2.59 -1.48 21.60
CA ARG A 89 3.35 -2.65 22.08
C ARG A 89 3.28 -2.68 23.60
N VAL A 90 2.38 -3.51 24.14
CA VAL A 90 1.99 -3.55 25.55
C VAL A 90 3.17 -3.78 26.48
N THR A 91 4.11 -4.64 26.09
CA THR A 91 5.31 -4.98 26.86
C THR A 91 6.24 -3.78 27.12
N SER A 92 6.26 -2.82 26.19
CA SER A 92 7.13 -1.64 26.25
C SER A 92 6.39 -0.34 26.59
N HIS A 93 5.06 -0.38 26.64
CA HIS A 93 4.18 0.79 26.70
C HIS A 93 4.44 1.85 25.62
N GLN A 94 5.09 1.48 24.52
CA GLN A 94 5.28 2.35 23.36
C GLN A 94 4.08 2.23 22.42
N GLN A 95 3.70 3.34 21.81
CA GLN A 95 2.64 3.37 20.81
C GLN A 95 3.04 4.21 19.60
N ARG A 96 2.40 3.93 18.47
CA ARG A 96 2.58 4.67 17.23
C ARG A 96 1.28 4.72 16.44
N SER A 97 1.01 5.89 15.85
CA SER A 97 -0.06 6.04 14.87
C SER A 97 0.43 5.63 13.48
N LEU A 98 -0.38 4.85 12.77
CA LEU A 98 -0.15 4.45 11.39
C LEU A 98 -1.46 4.49 10.59
N TRP A 99 -1.33 4.47 9.27
CA TRP A 99 -2.46 4.52 8.36
C TRP A 99 -2.62 3.21 7.61
N HIS A 100 -3.86 2.76 7.49
CA HIS A 100 -4.23 1.60 6.71
C HIS A 100 -5.17 2.04 5.59
N ILE A 101 -4.76 1.86 4.33
CA ILE A 101 -5.51 2.27 3.16
C ILE A 101 -5.89 1.02 2.38
N GLN A 102 -7.19 0.70 2.33
CA GLN A 102 -7.73 -0.42 1.57
C GLN A 102 -8.33 0.08 0.26
N TYR A 103 -7.82 -0.39 -0.87
CA TYR A 103 -8.48 -0.19 -2.16
C TYR A 103 -9.54 -1.27 -2.36
N THR A 104 -10.78 -0.85 -2.63
CA THR A 104 -11.97 -1.72 -2.64
C THR A 104 -12.50 -1.99 -4.04
N ASP A 105 -12.06 -1.24 -5.06
CA ASP A 105 -12.53 -1.38 -6.45
C ASP A 105 -11.58 -2.21 -7.34
N TRP A 106 -10.95 -3.26 -6.78
CA TRP A 106 -10.14 -4.19 -7.58
C TRP A 106 -10.88 -5.51 -7.79
N PRO A 107 -11.45 -5.76 -8.98
CA PRO A 107 -12.25 -6.95 -9.20
C PRO A 107 -11.39 -8.21 -9.29
N ASP A 108 -12.00 -9.35 -8.97
CA ASP A 108 -11.32 -10.63 -9.00
C ASP A 108 -10.85 -10.98 -10.42
N HIS A 109 -9.62 -11.52 -10.53
CA HIS A 109 -8.96 -11.89 -11.79
C HIS A 109 -8.80 -10.80 -12.88
N SER A 110 -9.08 -9.53 -12.57
CA SER A 110 -9.03 -8.44 -13.56
C SER A 110 -8.26 -7.21 -13.05
N CYS A 111 -8.60 -6.03 -13.58
CA CYS A 111 -8.02 -4.73 -13.23
C CYS A 111 -9.14 -3.71 -13.03
N PRO A 112 -8.92 -2.67 -12.22
CA PRO A 112 -9.89 -1.61 -12.03
C PRO A 112 -10.35 -1.00 -13.35
N GLN A 113 -11.66 -0.80 -13.50
CA GLN A 113 -12.23 -0.12 -14.66
C GLN A 113 -12.19 1.40 -14.47
N ASP A 114 -12.48 1.86 -13.25
CA ASP A 114 -12.37 3.27 -12.89
C ASP A 114 -10.90 3.66 -12.66
N THR A 115 -10.25 4.07 -13.76
CA THR A 115 -8.87 4.56 -13.72
C THR A 115 -8.76 5.88 -12.92
N GLN A 116 -9.81 6.70 -12.89
CA GLN A 116 -9.78 7.95 -12.13
C GLN A 116 -9.86 7.68 -10.62
N GLY A 117 -10.75 6.79 -10.20
CA GLY A 117 -10.82 6.31 -8.82
C GLY A 117 -9.51 5.65 -8.36
N PHE A 118 -8.83 4.91 -9.25
CA PHE A 118 -7.50 4.39 -8.95
C PHE A 118 -6.43 5.49 -8.81
N ILE A 119 -6.44 6.51 -9.67
CA ILE A 119 -5.51 7.66 -9.56
C ILE A 119 -5.77 8.45 -8.26
N ALA A 120 -7.03 8.63 -7.87
CA ALA A 120 -7.40 9.25 -6.60
C ALA A 120 -6.85 8.46 -5.41
N PHE A 121 -6.97 7.13 -5.44
CA PHE A 121 -6.36 6.25 -4.45
C PHE A 121 -4.82 6.38 -4.39
N MET A 122 -4.13 6.42 -5.54
CA MET A 122 -2.68 6.63 -5.56
C MET A 122 -2.28 7.99 -4.97
N SER A 123 -3.09 9.01 -5.21
CA SER A 123 -2.89 10.36 -4.67
C SER A 123 -3.07 10.39 -3.14
N GLU A 124 -4.06 9.66 -2.63
CA GLU A 124 -4.26 9.46 -1.19
C GLU A 124 -3.05 8.76 -0.55
N VAL A 125 -2.57 7.66 -1.15
CA VAL A 125 -1.38 6.94 -0.67
C VAL A 125 -0.16 7.86 -0.59
N ASP A 126 0.05 8.71 -1.60
CA ASP A 126 1.15 9.67 -1.61
C ASP A 126 0.96 10.77 -0.55
N ALA A 127 -0.24 11.32 -0.41
CA ALA A 127 -0.57 12.35 0.57
C ALA A 127 -0.34 11.85 2.00
N VAL A 128 -0.85 10.67 2.34
CA VAL A 128 -0.67 10.03 3.65
C VAL A 128 0.81 9.72 3.92
N ARG A 129 1.54 9.24 2.90
CA ARG A 129 2.99 9.02 3.02
C ARG A 129 3.74 10.32 3.33
N ARG A 130 3.47 11.41 2.61
CA ARG A 130 4.12 12.71 2.86
C ARG A 130 3.78 13.27 4.23
N HIS A 131 2.52 13.17 4.64
CA HIS A 131 2.08 13.60 5.97
C HIS A 131 2.80 12.84 7.09
N THR A 132 2.88 11.50 6.98
CA THR A 132 3.53 10.66 7.99
C THR A 132 5.04 10.90 8.06
N LEU A 133 5.73 11.03 6.92
CA LEU A 133 7.16 11.34 6.91
C LEU A 133 7.47 12.76 7.43
N GLY A 134 6.61 13.74 7.16
CA GLY A 134 6.78 15.10 7.68
C GLY A 134 6.67 15.20 9.20
N SER A 135 6.03 14.21 9.85
CA SER A 135 5.93 14.11 11.31
C SER A 135 7.10 13.41 11.98
N LEU A 136 8.04 12.84 11.21
CA LEU A 136 9.24 12.21 11.76
C LEU A 136 10.30 13.27 12.07
N GLU A 137 10.61 13.46 13.35
CA GLU A 137 11.73 14.28 13.81
C GLU A 137 13.05 13.47 13.77
N GLY A 138 14.13 14.04 13.26
CA GLY A 138 15.50 13.47 13.33
C GLY A 138 15.89 12.51 12.19
N SER A 139 16.86 11.62 12.46
CA SER A 139 17.57 10.78 11.48
C SER A 139 16.73 9.65 10.83
N GLN A 140 15.47 9.47 11.22
CA GLN A 140 14.54 8.51 10.61
C GLN A 140 13.79 9.16 9.44
N CYS A 141 14.51 9.55 8.39
CA CYS A 141 13.90 10.25 7.25
C CYS A 141 13.19 9.30 6.25
N THR A 142 13.13 8.00 6.53
CA THR A 142 12.54 6.99 5.64
C THR A 142 11.80 5.91 6.40
N SER A 143 10.54 5.67 6.04
CA SER A 143 9.72 4.54 6.50
C SER A 143 9.19 3.80 5.27
N PRO A 144 9.30 2.46 5.19
CA PRO A 144 8.75 1.70 4.07
C PRO A 144 7.23 1.64 4.13
N VAL A 145 6.60 1.68 2.96
CA VAL A 145 5.16 1.40 2.82
C VAL A 145 4.97 -0.11 2.68
N VAL A 146 4.18 -0.72 3.56
CA VAL A 146 3.76 -2.11 3.36
C VAL A 146 2.69 -2.13 2.28
N VAL A 147 2.87 -2.94 1.25
CA VAL A 147 1.87 -3.14 0.19
C VAL A 147 1.57 -4.62 0.10
N HIS A 148 0.30 -5.00 0.27
CA HIS A 148 -0.12 -6.39 0.18
C HIS A 148 -1.40 -6.57 -0.62
N CYS A 149 -1.60 -7.79 -1.10
CA CYS A 149 -2.85 -8.27 -1.67
C CYS A 149 -3.11 -9.66 -1.09
N SER A 150 -3.45 -10.66 -1.90
CA SER A 150 -3.45 -12.05 -1.45
C SER A 150 -2.02 -12.63 -1.42
N ALA A 151 -1.35 -12.80 -2.56
CA ALA A 151 0.02 -13.35 -2.61
C ALA A 151 1.14 -12.29 -2.53
N GLY A 152 0.81 -10.99 -2.58
CA GLY A 152 1.79 -9.91 -2.52
C GLY A 152 2.66 -9.74 -3.77
N VAL A 153 2.12 -10.07 -4.95
CA VAL A 153 2.88 -10.04 -6.21
C VAL A 153 2.10 -9.43 -7.39
N GLY A 154 0.84 -9.80 -7.60
CA GLY A 154 0.02 -9.31 -8.72
C GLY A 154 -0.41 -7.85 -8.54
N ARG A 155 -1.49 -7.62 -7.79
CA ARG A 155 -2.01 -6.28 -7.48
C ARG A 155 -0.98 -5.40 -6.77
N SER A 156 -0.28 -5.96 -5.77
CA SER A 156 0.82 -5.26 -5.06
C SER A 156 1.90 -4.80 -6.02
N GLY A 157 2.29 -5.66 -6.97
CA GLY A 157 3.28 -5.30 -7.98
C GLY A 157 2.82 -4.20 -8.92
N ALA A 158 1.56 -4.26 -9.36
CA ALA A 158 0.97 -3.22 -10.21
C ALA A 158 0.92 -1.86 -9.48
N VAL A 159 0.51 -1.84 -8.20
CA VAL A 159 0.47 -0.61 -7.40
C VAL A 159 1.87 -0.05 -7.13
N ILE A 160 2.84 -0.88 -6.74
CA ILE A 160 4.23 -0.45 -6.54
C ILE A 160 4.81 0.09 -7.85
N LEU A 161 4.57 -0.59 -8.98
CA LEU A 161 5.05 -0.15 -10.28
C LEU A 161 4.39 1.18 -10.68
N CYS A 162 3.07 1.33 -10.54
CA CYS A 162 2.37 2.59 -10.75
C CYS A 162 2.97 3.70 -9.89
N ASP A 163 3.13 3.48 -8.59
CA ASP A 163 3.65 4.46 -7.64
C ASP A 163 5.04 4.99 -8.03
N ILE A 164 5.94 4.08 -8.43
CA ILE A 164 7.28 4.44 -8.88
C ILE A 164 7.23 5.23 -10.18
N MET A 165 6.37 4.83 -11.12
CA MET A 165 6.30 5.47 -12.45
C MET A 165 5.64 6.84 -12.40
N LEU A 166 4.57 7.00 -11.60
CA LEU A 166 3.98 8.31 -11.32
C LEU A 166 4.99 9.25 -10.67
N PHE A 167 5.75 8.76 -9.68
CA PHE A 167 6.83 9.54 -9.08
C PHE A 167 7.91 9.96 -10.09
N CYS A 168 8.29 9.06 -11.00
CA CYS A 168 9.22 9.41 -12.08
C CYS A 168 8.64 10.51 -12.99
N LEU A 169 7.36 10.41 -13.38
CA LEU A 169 6.69 11.42 -14.20
C LEU A 169 6.67 12.78 -13.51
N ASP A 170 6.29 12.84 -12.23
CA ASP A 170 6.22 14.09 -11.46
C ASP A 170 7.57 14.80 -11.31
N HIS A 171 8.67 14.04 -11.42
CA HIS A 171 10.04 14.53 -11.29
C HIS A 171 10.78 14.58 -12.64
N ASN A 172 10.05 14.54 -13.76
CA ASN A 172 10.58 14.57 -15.13
C ASN A 172 11.69 13.54 -15.37
N GLN A 173 11.60 12.37 -14.73
CA GLN A 173 12.53 11.27 -14.92
C GLN A 173 12.08 10.36 -16.06
N PRO A 174 13.01 9.78 -16.82
CA PRO A 174 12.67 8.86 -17.89
C PRO A 174 11.92 7.64 -17.35
N VAL A 175 10.76 7.37 -17.93
CA VAL A 175 9.91 6.22 -17.59
C VAL A 175 10.22 5.06 -18.53
N ASP A 176 10.68 3.95 -17.95
CA ASP A 176 10.92 2.69 -18.64
C ASP A 176 10.23 1.58 -17.85
N LEU A 177 8.98 1.31 -18.23
CA LEU A 177 8.12 0.35 -17.55
C LEU A 177 8.73 -1.08 -17.54
N PRO A 178 9.20 -1.63 -18.69
CA PRO A 178 9.83 -2.96 -18.71
C PRO A 178 11.05 -3.06 -17.79
N LYS A 179 11.93 -2.05 -17.80
CA LYS A 179 13.14 -2.03 -16.96
C LYS A 179 12.79 -1.91 -15.49
N ALA A 180 11.82 -1.06 -15.15
CA ALA A 180 11.33 -0.94 -13.77
C ALA A 180 10.73 -2.26 -13.27
N LEU A 181 9.87 -2.90 -14.06
CA LEU A 181 9.30 -4.20 -13.72
C LEU A 181 10.38 -5.29 -13.56
N THR A 182 11.36 -5.32 -14.46
CA THR A 182 12.49 -6.27 -14.37
C THR A 182 13.22 -6.11 -13.04
N ARG A 183 13.51 -4.87 -12.62
CA ARG A 183 14.16 -4.58 -11.33
C ARG A 183 13.29 -4.94 -10.12
N LEU A 184 11.97 -4.76 -10.20
CA LEU A 184 11.07 -5.23 -9.15
C LEU A 184 11.07 -6.76 -9.04
N ARG A 185 11.10 -7.47 -10.17
CA ARG A 185 11.15 -8.94 -10.20
C ARG A 185 12.44 -9.53 -9.63
N LEU A 186 13.55 -8.78 -9.64
CA LEU A 186 14.80 -9.16 -8.95
C LEU A 186 14.68 -9.10 -7.42
N GLN A 187 13.76 -8.30 -6.87
CA GLN A 187 13.56 -8.15 -5.42
C GLN A 187 12.35 -8.94 -4.91
N ARG A 188 11.30 -9.06 -5.73
CA ARG A 188 10.07 -9.79 -5.44
C ARG A 188 9.66 -10.55 -6.70
N MET A 189 9.90 -11.85 -6.71
CA MET A 189 9.59 -12.69 -7.88
C MET A 189 8.11 -12.58 -8.27
N LEU A 190 7.80 -12.81 -9.55
CA LEU A 190 6.44 -12.83 -10.09
C LEU A 190 5.64 -11.51 -9.93
N THR A 191 6.29 -10.41 -9.53
CA THR A 191 5.69 -9.06 -9.49
C THR A 191 5.02 -8.74 -10.83
N VAL A 192 3.76 -8.27 -10.78
CA VAL A 192 2.83 -8.14 -11.92
C VAL A 192 2.64 -9.48 -12.64
N GLN A 193 1.54 -10.17 -12.35
CA GLN A 193 1.34 -11.56 -12.76
C GLN A 193 0.68 -11.70 -14.14
N THR A 194 -0.15 -10.75 -14.56
CA THR A 194 -0.93 -10.87 -15.80
C THR A 194 -0.64 -9.75 -16.78
N LEU A 195 -0.85 -10.02 -18.07
CA LEU A 195 -0.78 -8.99 -19.11
C LEU A 195 -1.80 -7.87 -18.88
N ALA A 196 -2.98 -8.20 -18.34
CA ALA A 196 -4.00 -7.21 -18.00
C ALA A 196 -3.48 -6.20 -16.96
N GLN A 197 -2.82 -6.68 -15.90
CA GLN A 197 -2.19 -5.80 -14.89
C GLN A 197 -1.10 -4.92 -15.50
N TYR A 198 -0.27 -5.49 -16.38
CA TYR A 198 0.77 -4.72 -17.05
C TYR A 198 0.20 -3.63 -17.97
N LYS A 199 -0.84 -3.95 -18.76
CA LYS A 199 -1.58 -2.99 -19.58
C LYS A 199 -2.27 -1.92 -18.73
N PHE A 200 -2.84 -2.30 -17.59
CA PHE A 200 -3.49 -1.38 -16.67
C PHE A 200 -2.54 -0.31 -16.16
N VAL A 201 -1.28 -0.67 -15.83
CA VAL A 201 -0.27 0.32 -15.44
C VAL A 201 -0.06 1.35 -16.55
N TYR A 202 0.04 0.95 -17.83
CA TYR A 202 0.08 1.91 -18.94
C TYR A 202 -1.16 2.80 -19.00
N SER A 203 -2.36 2.24 -18.84
CA SER A 203 -3.61 3.01 -18.85
C SER A 203 -3.64 4.08 -17.76
N VAL A 204 -3.18 3.75 -16.55
CA VAL A 204 -3.05 4.69 -15.43
C VAL A 204 -2.09 5.82 -15.78
N LEU A 205 -0.89 5.52 -16.31
CA LEU A 205 0.10 6.55 -16.67
C LEU A 205 -0.41 7.47 -17.78
N ILE A 206 -1.06 6.92 -18.80
CA ILE A 206 -1.64 7.70 -19.90
C ILE A 206 -2.75 8.62 -19.36
N GLN A 207 -3.64 8.08 -18.52
CA GLN A 207 -4.73 8.87 -17.96
C GLN A 207 -4.21 9.96 -17.02
N TYR A 208 -3.18 9.66 -16.23
CA TYR A 208 -2.52 10.64 -15.36
C TYR A 208 -1.95 11.82 -16.17
N LEU A 209 -1.22 11.55 -17.25
CA LEU A 209 -0.67 12.59 -18.13
C LEU A 209 -1.76 13.45 -18.79
N LYS A 210 -2.89 12.84 -19.20
CA LYS A 210 -4.05 13.57 -19.73
C LYS A 210 -4.65 14.51 -18.68
N ASN A 211 -4.72 14.08 -17.42
CA ASN A 211 -5.24 14.91 -16.34
C ASN A 211 -4.33 16.11 -16.04
N SER A 212 -3.00 15.95 -16.18
CA SER A 212 -2.00 16.98 -15.85
C SER A 212 -1.83 18.09 -16.91
N ARG A 213 -2.57 18.08 -18.02
CA ARG A 213 -2.51 19.08 -19.12
C ARG A 213 -1.09 19.45 -19.57
N LEU A 214 -0.33 18.44 -19.97
CA LEU A 214 0.82 18.61 -20.90
C LEU A 214 0.49 18.18 -22.34
N ILE A 215 -0.78 17.86 -22.62
CA ILE A 215 -1.36 17.68 -23.96
C ILE A 215 -2.85 18.02 -23.91
#